data_AF-A0A2N3E7P2-F1
#
_entry.id   AF-A0A2N3E7P2-F1
#
_cell.length_a   1.000
_cell.length_b   1.000
_cell.length_c   1.000
_cell.angle_alpha   90.00
_cell.angle_beta   90.00
_cell.angle_gamma   90.00
#
_symmetry.space_group_name_H-M   'P 1'
#
loop_
_entity.id
_entity.type
_entity.pdbx_description
1 polymer ?
#
loop_
_entity_poly.entity_id
_entity_poly.type
_entity_poly.pdbx_seq_one_letter_code
_entity_poly.pdbx_strand_id
1 'polypeptide(L)'
;MIQQETNLEVADNSGARRVMCIKVLGGSKRKYASVGDIIVVSIKEAIPRGKVKKGDVVAVFPKENKALVQGVNMMKRHEKPSQTSAGGIVTREAKVHLSNIAIQDPKTGKPTRVGFKTLDDGRKVRVAKASGEMIDG
;
A
#
# COMPACT_ATOMS: atom_id res chain seq x y z
N MET A 1 16.97 11.80 24.86
CA MET A 1 16.16 11.65 26.09
C MET A 1 14.71 11.89 25.70
N ILE A 2 13.82 10.92 25.94
CA ILE A 2 12.40 10.99 25.56
C ILE A 2 11.57 11.07 26.85
N GLN A 3 10.64 12.01 26.94
CA GLN A 3 9.69 12.12 28.06
C GLN A 3 8.25 12.00 27.57
N GLN A 4 7.29 11.99 28.49
CA GLN A 4 5.88 12.06 28.13
C GLN A 4 5.61 13.31 27.26
N GLU A 5 4.67 13.18 26.32
CA GLU A 5 4.28 14.22 25.34
C GLU A 5 5.35 14.61 24.32
N THR A 6 6.50 13.92 24.31
CA THR A 6 7.51 14.12 23.28
C THR A 6 7.01 13.58 21.94
N ASN A 7 7.05 14.40 20.89
CA ASN A 7 6.79 13.96 19.51
C ASN A 7 8.06 13.37 18.89
N LEU A 8 7.92 12.22 18.23
CA LEU A 8 8.99 11.44 17.64
C LEU A 8 8.67 11.14 16.18
N GLU A 9 9.71 11.11 15.35
CA GLU A 9 9.63 10.58 13.98
C GLU A 9 9.90 9.07 14.00
N VAL A 10 9.09 8.34 13.26
CA VAL A 10 9.17 6.88 13.20
C VAL A 10 10.00 6.47 12.00
N ALA A 11 11.05 5.69 12.27
CA ALA A 11 11.97 5.17 11.25
C ALA A 11 11.74 3.68 10.95
N ASP A 12 10.59 3.14 11.33
CA ASP A 12 10.21 1.75 11.06
C ASP A 12 9.24 1.65 9.85
N ASN A 13 8.97 0.43 9.42
CA ASN A 13 8.03 0.12 8.34
C ASN A 13 6.60 -0.16 8.85
N SER A 14 6.24 0.28 10.06
CA SER A 14 4.91 0.04 10.67
C SER A 14 3.79 0.90 10.05
N GLY A 15 4.15 1.87 9.22
CA GLY A 15 3.19 2.81 8.61
C GLY A 15 2.88 4.02 9.48
N ALA A 16 3.36 4.09 10.72
CA ALA A 16 3.39 5.32 11.49
C ALA A 16 4.51 6.25 10.97
N ARG A 17 4.25 7.56 10.92
CA ARG A 17 5.23 8.59 10.51
C ARG A 17 5.61 9.47 11.69
N ARG A 18 4.61 9.89 12.48
CA ARG A 18 4.81 10.67 13.69
C ARG A 18 4.04 10.06 14.84
N VAL A 19 4.70 9.92 15.97
CA VAL A 19 4.12 9.37 17.20
C VAL A 19 4.44 10.26 18.38
N MET A 20 3.60 10.25 19.40
CA MET A 20 3.80 10.96 20.65
C MET A 20 3.98 9.95 21.78
N CYS A 21 5.01 10.12 22.59
CA CYS A 21 5.20 9.32 23.80
C CYS A 21 4.08 9.62 24.81
N ILE A 22 3.33 8.59 25.22
CA ILE A 22 2.33 8.70 26.29
C ILE A 22 2.91 8.22 27.62
N LYS A 23 3.78 7.20 27.58
CA LYS A 23 4.30 6.58 28.80
C LYS A 23 5.67 5.95 28.57
N VAL A 24 6.60 6.21 29.48
CA VAL A 24 7.87 5.48 29.55
C VAL A 24 7.68 4.24 30.45
N LEU A 25 8.06 3.05 29.97
CA LEU A 25 7.97 1.82 30.75
C LEU A 25 9.24 1.57 31.57
N GLY A 26 9.12 0.76 32.64
CA GLY A 26 10.25 0.41 33.52
C GLY A 26 10.23 1.04 34.92
N GLY A 27 9.05 1.45 35.43
CA GLY A 27 8.87 1.82 36.85
C GLY A 27 8.07 3.12 37.05
N SER A 28 7.39 3.24 38.21
CA SER A 28 6.51 4.38 38.53
C SER A 28 7.24 5.73 38.68
N LYS A 29 8.54 5.72 38.97
CA LYS A 29 9.36 6.93 39.12
C LYS A 29 10.10 7.34 37.84
N ARG A 30 9.96 6.58 36.75
CA ARG A 30 10.75 6.78 35.54
C ARG A 30 10.16 7.90 34.68
N LYS A 31 10.86 9.04 34.64
CA LYS A 31 10.42 10.25 33.91
C LYS A 31 10.95 10.32 32.47
N TYR A 32 12.09 9.69 32.20
CA TYR A 32 12.79 9.78 30.93
C TYR A 32 13.20 8.40 30.39
N ALA A 33 13.14 8.26 29.07
CA ALA A 33 13.64 7.12 28.30
C ALA A 33 14.92 7.48 27.54
N SER A 34 15.79 6.48 27.45
CA SER A 34 17.04 6.46 26.70
C SER A 34 16.97 5.38 25.59
N VAL A 35 18.03 5.28 24.79
CA VAL A 35 18.13 4.25 23.75
C VAL A 35 18.04 2.86 24.40
N GLY A 36 17.19 1.99 23.86
CA GLY A 36 16.94 0.63 24.38
C GLY A 36 15.74 0.52 25.33
N ASP A 37 15.17 1.64 25.76
CA ASP A 37 13.96 1.63 26.59
C ASP A 37 12.68 1.45 25.77
N ILE A 38 11.67 0.84 26.39
CA ILE A 38 10.35 0.66 25.79
C ILE A 38 9.45 1.82 26.22
N ILE A 39 8.80 2.43 25.23
CA ILE A 39 7.81 3.50 25.43
C ILE A 39 6.48 3.11 24.79
N VAL A 40 5.39 3.58 25.38
CA VAL A 40 4.05 3.50 24.80
C VAL A 40 3.79 4.80 24.05
N VAL A 41 3.36 4.70 22.79
CA VAL A 41 3.16 5.84 21.91
C VAL A 41 1.74 5.92 21.36
N SER A 42 1.24 7.13 21.15
CA SER A 42 0.04 7.41 20.34
C SER A 42 0.47 7.81 18.94
N ILE A 43 -0.18 7.23 17.94
CA ILE A 43 0.05 7.58 16.54
C ILE A 43 -0.59 8.95 16.27
N LYS A 44 0.22 9.92 15.82
CA LYS A 44 -0.23 11.27 15.45
C LYS A 44 -0.42 11.41 13.95
N GLU A 45 0.47 10.80 13.17
CA GLU A 45 0.38 10.72 11.72
C GLU A 45 0.77 9.31 11.32
N ALA A 46 -0.16 8.59 10.69
CA ALA A 46 0.13 7.38 9.94
C ALA A 46 0.10 7.73 8.47
N ILE A 47 0.80 6.95 7.64
CA ILE A 47 0.65 7.00 6.19
C ILE A 47 -0.83 6.75 5.90
N PRO A 48 -1.60 7.78 5.48
CA PRO A 48 -2.98 7.58 5.13
C PRO A 48 -2.98 6.68 3.90
N ARG A 49 -3.74 5.58 3.95
CA ARG A 49 -4.08 4.68 2.81
C ARG A 49 -3.36 5.12 1.54
N GLY A 50 -2.15 4.59 1.34
CA GLY A 50 -1.16 5.16 0.41
C GLY A 50 -1.77 5.55 -0.92
N LYS A 51 -1.30 6.67 -1.51
CA LYS A 51 -1.78 7.19 -2.81
C LYS A 51 -2.09 6.02 -3.73
N VAL A 52 -3.35 5.91 -4.17
CA VAL A 52 -3.78 4.94 -5.18
C VAL A 52 -2.92 5.18 -6.41
N LYS A 53 -1.89 4.37 -6.58
CA LYS A 53 -1.01 4.43 -7.74
C LYS A 53 -1.76 3.76 -8.88
N LYS A 54 -1.87 4.48 -9.99
CA LYS A 54 -2.28 3.90 -11.26
C LYS A 54 -1.16 2.99 -11.74
N GLY A 55 -1.53 1.87 -12.34
CA GLY A 55 -0.58 0.92 -12.89
C GLY A 55 -1.31 -0.12 -13.71
N ASP A 56 -0.65 -0.60 -14.76
CA ASP A 56 -1.18 -1.64 -15.60
C ASP A 56 -1.03 -3.00 -14.93
N VAL A 57 -2.04 -3.86 -15.09
CA VAL A 57 -2.02 -5.22 -14.55
C VAL A 57 -1.14 -6.07 -15.46
N VAL A 58 0.07 -6.41 -15.02
CA VAL A 58 1.05 -7.18 -15.79
C VAL A 58 0.69 -8.66 -15.83
N ALA A 59 0.18 -9.19 -14.71
CA ALA A 59 -0.20 -10.59 -14.60
C ALA A 59 -1.30 -10.78 -13.55
N VAL A 60 -2.20 -11.73 -13.78
CA VAL A 60 -3.23 -12.13 -12.82
C VAL A 60 -3.01 -13.58 -12.40
N PHE A 61 -3.15 -13.85 -11.11
CA PHE A 61 -3.05 -15.16 -10.49
C PHE A 61 -4.41 -15.53 -9.84
N PRO A 62 -5.39 -16.03 -10.61
CA PRO A 62 -6.76 -16.23 -10.13
C PRO A 62 -6.83 -17.20 -8.94
N LYS A 63 -6.03 -18.27 -8.95
CA LYS A 63 -5.97 -19.27 -7.87
C LYS A 63 -5.55 -18.68 -6.52
N GLU A 64 -4.76 -17.60 -6.54
CA GLU A 64 -4.25 -16.94 -5.34
C GLU A 64 -5.05 -15.67 -4.99
N ASN A 65 -6.08 -15.32 -5.76
CA ASN A 65 -6.80 -14.04 -5.68
C ASN A 65 -5.87 -12.82 -5.72
N LYS A 66 -4.81 -12.87 -6.53
CA LYS A 66 -3.77 -11.84 -6.60
C LYS A 66 -3.46 -11.42 -8.03
N ALA A 67 -2.90 -10.22 -8.19
CA ALA A 67 -2.37 -9.71 -9.45
C ALA A 67 -1.04 -8.97 -9.23
N LEU A 68 -0.18 -8.96 -10.23
CA LEU A 68 1.01 -8.12 -10.30
C LEU A 68 0.64 -6.82 -11.03
N VAL A 69 0.93 -5.68 -10.43
CA VAL A 69 0.55 -4.36 -10.96
C VAL A 69 1.80 -3.50 -11.06
N GLN A 70 2.02 -2.90 -12.23
CA GLN A 70 3.24 -2.16 -12.52
C GLN A 70 3.42 -0.96 -11.58
N GLY A 71 4.61 -0.83 -10.98
CA GLY A 71 4.95 0.27 -10.07
C GLY A 71 4.19 0.27 -8.72
N VAL A 72 3.42 -0.78 -8.44
CA VAL A 72 2.63 -0.94 -7.21
C VAL A 72 3.21 -2.07 -6.36
N ASN A 73 3.19 -1.87 -5.04
CA ASN A 73 3.69 -2.85 -4.06
C ASN A 73 5.15 -3.27 -4.33
N MET A 74 6.02 -2.29 -4.57
CA MET A 74 7.46 -2.50 -4.76
C MET A 74 8.11 -2.99 -3.47
N MET A 75 8.76 -4.15 -3.52
CA MET A 75 9.53 -4.73 -2.43
C MET A 75 11.01 -4.74 -2.77
N LYS A 76 11.84 -4.31 -1.82
CA LYS A 76 13.29 -4.47 -1.91
C LYS A 76 13.65 -5.90 -1.50
N ARG A 77 14.23 -6.67 -2.42
CA ARG A 77 14.81 -7.97 -2.14
C ARG A 77 16.32 -7.89 -2.20
N HIS A 78 16.97 -8.50 -1.23
CA HIS A 78 18.39 -8.78 -1.29
C HIS A 78 18.58 -10.06 -2.09
N GLU A 79 19.20 -9.96 -3.25
CA GLU A 79 19.63 -11.10 -4.05
C GLU A 79 21.12 -11.33 -3.85
N LYS A 80 21.48 -12.59 -3.60
CA LYS A 80 22.88 -13.00 -3.59
C LYS A 80 23.43 -12.92 -5.01
N PRO A 81 24.72 -12.58 -5.18
CA PRO A 81 25.35 -12.60 -6.49
C PRO A 81 25.23 -13.98 -7.16
N SER A 82 25.01 -13.98 -8.47
CA SER A 82 25.00 -15.16 -9.33
C SER A 82 25.97 -14.98 -10.50
N GLN A 83 26.20 -16.01 -11.31
CA GLN A 83 27.07 -15.89 -12.50
C GLN A 83 26.59 -14.83 -13.50
N THR A 84 25.28 -14.52 -13.50
CA THR A 84 24.65 -13.55 -14.42
C THR A 84 24.38 -12.18 -13.80
N SER A 85 24.44 -12.05 -12.48
CA SER A 85 24.12 -10.80 -11.78
C SER A 85 25.03 -10.58 -10.59
N ALA A 86 25.59 -9.38 -10.47
CA ALA A 86 26.44 -8.97 -9.35
C ALA A 86 25.72 -9.02 -7.97
N GLY A 87 24.42 -9.30 -7.94
CA GLY A 87 23.61 -9.30 -6.72
C GLY A 87 23.35 -7.88 -6.22
N GLY A 88 22.74 -7.77 -5.04
CA GLY A 88 22.45 -6.50 -4.38
C GLY A 88 20.98 -6.32 -4.03
N ILE A 89 20.59 -5.07 -3.78
CA ILE A 89 19.21 -4.72 -3.42
C ILE A 89 18.43 -4.47 -4.69
N VAL A 90 17.67 -5.47 -5.13
CA VAL A 90 16.81 -5.38 -6.31
C VAL A 90 15.41 -4.99 -5.86
N THR A 91 14.84 -3.97 -6.49
CA THR A 91 13.45 -3.58 -6.22
C THR A 91 12.56 -4.32 -7.22
N ARG A 92 11.65 -5.16 -6.73
CA ARG A 92 10.69 -5.92 -7.57
C ARG A 92 9.27 -5.65 -7.13
N GLU A 93 8.36 -5.74 -8.10
CA GLU A 93 6.92 -5.68 -7.83
C GLU A 93 6.47 -6.94 -7.10
N ALA A 94 5.58 -6.77 -6.14
CA ALA A 94 4.98 -7.88 -5.41
C ALA A 94 3.47 -7.94 -5.67
N LYS A 95 2.95 -9.16 -5.63
CA LYS A 95 1.53 -9.44 -5.86
C LYS A 95 0.63 -8.65 -4.90
N VAL A 96 -0.46 -8.10 -5.42
CA VAL A 96 -1.51 -7.36 -4.71
C VAL A 96 -2.80 -8.18 -4.75
N HIS A 97 -3.58 -8.18 -3.68
CA HIS A 97 -4.87 -8.89 -3.64
C HIS A 97 -5.90 -8.22 -4.56
N LEU A 98 -6.68 -9.02 -5.30
CA LEU A 98 -7.64 -8.53 -6.31
C LEU A 98 -8.69 -7.57 -5.72
N SER A 99 -9.10 -7.76 -4.45
CA SER A 99 -10.08 -6.88 -3.79
C SER A 99 -9.59 -5.43 -3.60
N ASN A 100 -8.27 -5.20 -3.67
CA ASN A 100 -7.67 -3.89 -3.48
C ASN A 100 -7.43 -3.17 -4.82
N ILE A 101 -7.81 -3.79 -5.94
CA ILE A 101 -7.66 -3.26 -7.29
C ILE A 101 -9.04 -2.82 -7.78
N ALA A 102 -9.11 -1.62 -8.34
CA ALA A 102 -10.30 -1.10 -8.98
C ALA A 102 -9.96 -0.68 -10.41
N ILE A 103 -10.92 -0.83 -11.32
CA ILE A 103 -10.77 -0.35 -12.69
C ILE A 103 -10.86 1.17 -12.69
N GLN A 104 -10.04 1.79 -13.52
CA GLN A 104 -10.12 3.23 -13.76
C GLN A 104 -11.26 3.51 -14.73
N ASP A 105 -12.08 4.49 -14.39
CA ASP A 105 -13.09 5.05 -15.29
C ASP A 105 -12.40 5.80 -16.45
N PRO A 106 -12.71 5.48 -17.72
CA PRO A 106 -12.09 6.15 -18.87
C PRO A 106 -12.36 7.65 -18.89
N LYS A 107 -13.54 8.11 -18.46
CA LYS A 107 -13.91 9.53 -18.47
C LYS A 107 -13.32 10.32 -17.33
N THR A 108 -13.47 9.78 -16.12
CA THR A 108 -13.17 10.54 -14.88
C THR A 108 -11.78 10.26 -14.33
N GLY A 109 -11.14 9.18 -14.80
CA GLY A 109 -9.84 8.73 -14.31
C GLY A 109 -9.83 8.28 -12.84
N LYS A 110 -11.01 8.15 -12.22
CA LYS A 110 -11.22 7.72 -10.84
C LYS A 110 -11.50 6.21 -10.79
N PRO A 111 -11.27 5.55 -9.65
CA PRO A 111 -11.64 4.14 -9.50
C PRO A 111 -13.17 3.96 -9.57
N THR A 112 -13.63 2.96 -10.32
CA THR A 112 -15.04 2.68 -10.56
C THR A 112 -15.37 1.20 -10.44
N ARG A 113 -16.65 0.91 -10.20
CA ARG A 113 -17.19 -0.46 -10.20
C ARG A 113 -17.65 -0.81 -11.62
N VAL A 114 -17.51 -2.09 -11.97
CA VAL A 114 -17.98 -2.61 -13.26
C VAL A 114 -19.47 -2.93 -13.19
N GLY A 115 -20.21 -2.47 -14.18
CA GLY A 115 -21.56 -2.91 -14.52
C GLY A 115 -21.58 -3.62 -15.87
N PHE A 116 -22.75 -4.10 -16.26
CA PHE A 116 -22.98 -4.70 -17.58
C PHE A 116 -24.17 -4.01 -18.24
N LYS A 117 -24.05 -3.75 -19.54
CA LYS A 117 -25.14 -3.25 -20.37
C LYS A 117 -25.21 -4.10 -21.65
N THR A 118 -26.42 -4.35 -22.12
CA THR A 118 -26.63 -4.96 -23.45
C THR A 118 -26.78 -3.83 -24.46
N LEU A 119 -26.01 -3.88 -25.54
CA LEU A 119 -26.16 -2.98 -26.68
C LEU A 119 -27.34 -3.39 -27.55
N ASP A 120 -27.77 -2.49 -28.43
CA ASP A 120 -28.88 -2.73 -29.36
C ASP A 120 -28.58 -3.92 -30.30
N ASP A 121 -27.30 -4.18 -30.54
CA ASP A 121 -26.75 -5.32 -31.30
C ASP A 121 -26.81 -6.67 -30.54
N GLY A 122 -27.35 -6.69 -29.32
CA GLY A 122 -27.44 -7.88 -28.45
C GLY A 122 -26.15 -8.23 -27.70
N ARG A 123 -25.04 -7.53 -27.93
CA ARG A 123 -23.76 -7.77 -27.24
C ARG A 123 -23.77 -7.24 -25.82
N LYS A 124 -23.30 -8.04 -24.86
CA LYS A 124 -23.14 -7.64 -23.46
C LYS A 124 -21.75 -7.04 -23.23
N VAL A 125 -21.72 -5.75 -22.92
CA VAL A 125 -20.48 -5.00 -22.69
C VAL A 125 -20.33 -4.63 -21.21
N ARG A 126 -19.07 -4.45 -20.79
CA ARG A 126 -18.73 -3.94 -19.46
C ARG A 126 -18.81 -2.42 -19.48
N VAL A 127 -19.42 -1.84 -18.46
CA VAL A 127 -19.55 -0.38 -18.34
C VAL A 127 -19.05 0.10 -16.97
N ALA A 128 -18.46 1.29 -16.93
CA ALA A 128 -18.10 1.97 -15.70
C ALA A 128 -19.38 2.49 -15.03
N LYS A 129 -19.69 2.06 -13.79
CA LYS A 129 -20.91 2.51 -13.11
C LYS A 129 -20.95 4.02 -12.83
N ALA A 130 -19.79 4.66 -12.70
CA ALA A 130 -19.68 6.08 -12.40
C ALA A 130 -20.00 6.99 -13.61
N SER A 131 -19.49 6.66 -14.80
CA SER A 131 -19.66 7.46 -16.02
C SER A 131 -20.66 6.88 -17.02
N GLY A 132 -20.99 5.59 -16.90
CA GLY A 132 -21.77 4.85 -17.89
C GLY A 132 -20.99 4.48 -19.15
N GLU A 133 -19.70 4.85 -19.24
CA GLU A 133 -18.88 4.59 -20.42
C GLU A 133 -18.44 3.13 -20.50
N MET A 134 -18.19 2.68 -21.73
CA MET A 134 -17.73 1.34 -22.00
C MET A 134 -16.31 1.16 -21.46
N ILE A 135 -16.08 0.04 -20.77
CA ILE A 135 -14.74 -0.37 -20.34
C ILE A 135 -14.22 -1.34 -21.40
N ASP A 136 -13.27 -0.88 -22.20
CA ASP A 136 -12.47 -1.76 -23.03
C ASP A 136 -11.37 -2.40 -22.18
N GLY A 137 -11.10 -3.67 -22.44
CA GLY A 137 -10.10 -4.47 -21.74
C GLY A 137 -9.32 -5.35 -22.69
#